data_AF-A0A843EN90-F1
#
_entry.id   AF-A0A843EN90-F1
#
_cell.length_a   1.000
_cell.length_b   1.000
_cell.length_c   1.000
_cell.angle_alpha   90.00
_cell.angle_beta   90.00
_cell.angle_gamma   90.00
#
_symmetry.space_group_name_H-M   'P 1'
#
loop_
_entity.id
_entity.type
_entity.pdbx_description
1 polymer ?
#
loop_
_entity_poly.entity_id
_entity_poly.type
_entity_poly.pdbx_seq_one_letter_code
_entity_poly.pdbx_strand_id
1 'polypeptide(L)'
;MKDVVLLTGAGQIGMAIARRIGFGKKIAIGDKSIENAENIATIMIQAGYDVEYFECDISSRESIRNLIKEALKYGEIVNFINAAGVSPSQAPIETILKVDLYGTAVLLEEVGKVIKEGGTGVIISSQSGHRMEQLGAVIDEQLATTPTEELLDLEVLQVENIKDTLHAYQLAKRCNVKRVMYEACNWGEKGA
;
A
#
# COMPACT_ATOMS: atom_id res chain seq x y z
N MET A 1 14.24 19.91 0.19
CA MET A 1 14.89 18.63 0.54
C MET A 1 15.03 17.79 -0.74
N LYS A 2 15.64 16.60 -0.75
CA LYS A 2 15.51 15.70 -1.92
C LYS A 2 14.07 15.19 -1.99
N ASP A 3 13.60 14.87 -3.18
CA ASP A 3 12.33 14.18 -3.39
C ASP A 3 12.50 12.67 -3.20
N VAL A 4 11.57 12.07 -2.45
CA VAL A 4 11.57 10.64 -2.13
C VAL A 4 10.39 9.93 -2.80
N VAL A 5 10.68 8.81 -3.47
CA VAL A 5 9.72 7.81 -3.92
C VAL A 5 9.68 6.69 -2.87
N LEU A 6 8.56 6.53 -2.18
CA LEU A 6 8.31 5.42 -1.28
C LEU A 6 7.66 4.27 -2.04
N LEU A 7 8.29 3.09 -2.03
CA LEU A 7 7.77 1.87 -2.64
C LEU A 7 7.56 0.81 -1.56
N THR A 8 6.35 0.29 -1.42
CA THR A 8 6.08 -0.95 -0.66
C THR A 8 5.80 -2.11 -1.59
N GLY A 9 6.45 -3.25 -1.36
CA GLY A 9 6.42 -4.42 -2.22
C GLY A 9 7.47 -4.31 -3.34
N ALA A 10 8.61 -4.96 -3.11
CA ALA A 10 9.72 -5.09 -4.05
C ALA A 10 9.42 -6.17 -5.11
N GLY A 11 8.26 -6.06 -5.75
CA GLY A 11 7.88 -6.89 -6.89
C GLY A 11 8.16 -6.19 -8.23
N GLN A 12 8.01 -6.94 -9.33
CA GLN A 12 8.32 -6.42 -10.66
C GLN A 12 7.43 -5.23 -11.09
N ILE A 13 6.15 -5.20 -10.68
CA ILE A 13 5.25 -4.08 -10.95
C ILE A 13 5.75 -2.82 -10.22
N GLY A 14 6.06 -2.95 -8.93
CA GLY A 14 6.59 -1.86 -8.11
C GLY A 14 7.90 -1.30 -8.68
N MET A 15 8.84 -2.18 -9.01
CA MET A 15 10.11 -1.79 -9.64
C MET A 15 9.88 -1.09 -10.98
N ALA A 16 8.99 -1.58 -11.84
CA ALA A 16 8.72 -0.96 -13.13
C ALA A 16 8.18 0.48 -13.00
N ILE A 17 7.28 0.70 -12.05
CA ILE A 17 6.73 2.04 -11.75
C ILE A 17 7.82 2.93 -11.16
N ALA A 18 8.56 2.45 -10.17
CA ALA A 18 9.63 3.21 -9.52
C ALA A 18 10.73 3.62 -10.52
N ARG A 19 11.11 2.73 -11.45
CA ARG A 19 12.04 3.06 -12.55
C ARG A 19 11.48 4.15 -13.46
N ARG A 20 10.17 4.16 -13.74
CA ARG A 20 9.56 5.17 -14.61
C ARG A 20 9.62 6.58 -14.00
N ILE A 21 9.46 6.71 -12.68
CA ILE A 21 9.26 8.02 -12.01
C ILE A 21 10.40 8.45 -11.08
N GLY A 22 11.33 7.55 -10.79
CA GLY A 22 12.35 7.71 -9.75
C GLY A 22 13.66 8.34 -10.21
N PHE A 23 13.81 8.67 -11.50
CA PHE A 23 15.01 9.36 -11.98
C PHE A 23 15.19 10.72 -11.26
N GLY A 24 16.40 10.98 -10.76
CA GLY A 24 16.72 12.20 -10.00
C GLY A 24 16.15 12.26 -8.58
N LYS A 25 15.49 11.19 -8.10
CA LYS A 25 14.90 11.11 -6.75
C LYS A 25 15.58 10.03 -5.93
N LYS A 26 15.45 10.12 -4.61
CA LYS A 26 15.75 8.99 -3.72
C LYS A 26 14.60 7.99 -3.79
N ILE A 27 14.90 6.70 -3.80
CA ILE A 27 13.89 5.64 -3.75
C ILE A 27 14.09 4.86 -2.45
N ALA A 28 13.05 4.80 -1.62
CA ALA A 28 13.03 3.98 -0.41
C ALA A 28 12.11 2.79 -0.66
N ILE A 29 12.67 1.57 -0.65
CA ILE A 29 11.96 0.32 -0.91
C ILE A 29 11.71 -0.39 0.42
N GLY A 30 10.45 -0.71 0.72
CA GLY A 30 10.06 -1.59 1.82
C GLY A 30 9.51 -2.90 1.28
N ASP A 31 10.03 -4.02 1.78
CA ASP A 31 9.46 -5.36 1.52
C ASP A 31 9.53 -6.22 2.77
N LYS A 32 8.61 -7.16 2.92
CA LYS A 32 8.60 -8.09 4.05
C LYS A 32 9.85 -8.99 4.05
N SER A 33 10.36 -9.33 2.86
CA SER A 33 11.63 -10.03 2.71
C SER A 33 12.75 -9.01 2.50
N ILE A 34 13.62 -8.84 3.49
CA ILE A 34 14.79 -7.97 3.37
C ILE A 34 15.69 -8.38 2.19
N GLU A 35 15.82 -9.68 1.95
CA GLU A 35 16.58 -10.23 0.81
C GLU A 35 15.95 -9.81 -0.52
N ASN A 36 14.62 -9.87 -0.65
CA ASN A 36 13.93 -9.40 -1.85
C ASN A 36 14.09 -7.88 -2.04
N ALA A 37 14.00 -7.11 -0.95
CA ALA A 37 14.23 -5.66 -0.98
C ALA A 37 15.65 -5.32 -1.47
N GLU A 38 16.66 -6.00 -0.94
CA GLU A 38 18.07 -5.86 -1.32
C GLU A 38 18.30 -6.21 -2.80
N ASN A 39 17.72 -7.32 -3.26
CA ASN A 39 17.84 -7.77 -4.65
C ASN A 39 17.29 -6.73 -5.63
N ILE A 40 16.09 -6.21 -5.39
CA ILE A 40 15.50 -5.17 -6.25
C ILE A 40 16.28 -3.86 -6.14
N ALA A 41 16.69 -3.45 -4.93
CA ALA A 41 17.50 -2.26 -4.76
C ALA A 41 18.81 -2.35 -5.52
N THR A 42 19.49 -3.50 -5.47
CA THR A 42 20.74 -3.76 -6.22
C THR A 42 20.53 -3.61 -7.72
N ILE A 43 19.47 -4.20 -8.27
CA ILE A 43 19.12 -4.06 -9.71
C ILE A 43 18.91 -2.60 -10.08
N MET A 44 18.23 -1.83 -9.23
CA MET A 44 17.97 -0.40 -9.48
C MET A 44 19.25 0.45 -9.32
N ILE A 45 20.09 0.18 -8.32
CA ILE A 45 21.37 0.87 -8.14
C ILE A 45 22.28 0.65 -9.36
N GLN A 46 22.38 -0.60 -9.83
CA GLN A 46 23.15 -0.93 -11.04
C GLN A 46 22.58 -0.26 -12.31
N ALA A 47 21.29 0.08 -12.32
CA ALA A 47 20.66 0.85 -13.38
C ALA A 47 20.80 2.38 -13.19
N GLY A 48 21.51 2.84 -12.16
CA GLY A 48 21.83 4.25 -11.91
C GLY A 48 20.86 5.02 -11.01
N TYR A 49 19.96 4.34 -10.28
CA TYR A 49 19.07 4.98 -9.31
C TYR A 49 19.72 5.14 -7.93
N ASP A 50 19.29 6.15 -7.17
CA ASP A 50 19.67 6.37 -5.75
C ASP A 50 18.65 5.67 -4.84
N VAL A 51 18.97 4.46 -4.35
CA VAL A 51 18.01 3.56 -3.69
C VAL A 51 18.49 3.13 -2.31
N GLU A 52 17.55 3.01 -1.36
CA GLU A 52 17.72 2.35 -0.06
C GLU A 52 16.61 1.32 0.11
N TYR A 53 16.88 0.30 0.89
CA TYR A 53 15.95 -0.79 1.14
C TYR A 53 15.81 -1.07 2.63
N PHE A 54 14.61 -1.47 3.02
CA PHE A 54 14.23 -1.74 4.41
C PHE A 54 13.30 -2.94 4.47
N GLU A 55 13.36 -3.65 5.59
CA GLU A 55 12.33 -4.63 5.92
C GLU A 55 11.05 -3.88 6.32
N CYS A 56 9.94 -4.22 5.69
CA CYS A 56 8.63 -3.67 6.01
C CYS A 56 7.53 -4.72 5.85
N ASP A 57 6.93 -5.11 6.98
CA ASP A 57 5.69 -5.88 6.99
C ASP A 57 4.50 -4.92 7.04
N ILE A 58 3.84 -4.73 5.90
CA ILE A 58 2.70 -3.83 5.79
C ILE A 58 1.48 -4.27 6.61
N SER A 59 1.47 -5.49 7.16
CA SER A 59 0.45 -5.91 8.12
C SER A 59 0.64 -5.34 9.54
N SER A 60 1.72 -4.56 9.75
CA SER A 60 2.05 -3.88 11.00
C SER A 60 2.16 -2.37 10.80
N ARG A 61 1.30 -1.61 11.48
CA ARG A 61 1.38 -0.15 11.49
C ARG A 61 2.73 0.37 11.97
N GLU A 62 3.30 -0.27 12.99
CA GLU A 62 4.62 0.12 13.50
C GLU A 62 5.70 -0.05 12.42
N SER A 63 5.67 -1.17 11.69
CA SER A 63 6.59 -1.42 10.59
C SER A 63 6.43 -0.38 9.46
N ILE A 64 5.19 -0.02 9.12
CA ILE A 64 4.90 1.05 8.15
C ILE A 64 5.46 2.40 8.61
N ARG A 65 5.20 2.78 9.87
CA ARG A 65 5.72 4.03 10.44
C ARG A 65 7.24 4.07 10.46
N ASN A 66 7.88 2.96 10.78
CA ASN A 66 9.34 2.86 10.76
C ASN A 66 9.87 3.05 9.34
N LEU A 67 9.29 2.39 8.33
CA LEU A 67 9.66 2.60 6.92
C LEU A 67 9.52 4.07 6.51
N ILE A 68 8.38 4.70 6.82
CA ILE A 68 8.13 6.12 6.50
C ILE A 68 9.17 7.01 7.19
N LYS A 69 9.47 6.76 8.46
CA LYS A 69 10.48 7.50 9.23
C LYS A 69 11.87 7.36 8.61
N GLU A 70 12.26 6.16 8.19
CA GLU A 70 13.54 5.93 7.50
C GLU A 70 13.58 6.67 6.16
N ALA A 71 12.52 6.60 5.36
CA ALA A 71 12.42 7.31 4.08
C ALA A 71 12.55 8.84 4.24
N LEU A 72 11.92 9.41 5.28
CA LEU A 72 11.97 10.84 5.58
C LEU A 72 13.36 11.36 5.94
N LYS A 73 14.31 10.48 6.36
CA LYS A 73 15.71 10.89 6.58
C LYS A 73 16.40 11.35 5.31
N TYR A 74 15.91 10.91 4.15
CA TYR A 74 16.50 11.24 2.86
C TYR A 74 15.82 12.41 2.16
N GLY A 75 14.64 12.86 2.62
CA GLY A 75 13.91 13.96 2.03
C GLY A 75 12.40 13.89 2.22
N GLU A 76 11.67 14.62 1.38
CA GLU A 76 10.22 14.73 1.45
C GLU A 76 9.57 13.69 0.52
N ILE A 77 8.59 12.94 1.03
CA ILE A 77 7.89 11.92 0.24
C ILE A 77 6.97 12.63 -0.75
N VAL A 78 7.28 12.52 -2.04
CA VAL A 78 6.48 13.09 -3.15
C VAL A 78 5.74 12.02 -3.94
N ASN A 79 6.24 10.80 -4.00
CA ASN A 79 5.56 9.71 -4.68
C ASN A 79 5.44 8.50 -3.76
N PHE A 80 4.27 7.89 -3.72
CA PHE A 80 4.02 6.64 -3.02
C PHE A 80 3.50 5.57 -3.98
N ILE A 81 4.08 4.38 -3.92
CA ILE A 81 3.68 3.21 -4.70
C ILE A 81 3.45 2.06 -3.72
N ASN A 82 2.21 1.57 -3.62
CA ASN A 82 1.95 0.30 -2.95
C ASN A 82 1.74 -0.81 -3.97
N ALA A 83 2.77 -1.65 -4.14
CA ALA A 83 2.73 -2.87 -4.93
C ALA A 83 2.78 -4.15 -4.06
N ALA A 84 2.78 -4.01 -2.73
CA ALA A 84 2.73 -5.14 -1.81
C ALA A 84 1.34 -5.78 -1.81
N GLY A 85 1.33 -7.09 -1.66
CA GLY A 85 0.11 -7.88 -1.51
C GLY A 85 0.37 -9.37 -1.71
N VAL A 86 -0.60 -10.17 -1.33
CA VAL A 86 -0.61 -11.63 -1.47
C VAL A 86 -1.77 -12.06 -2.36
N SER A 87 -1.63 -13.19 -3.05
CA SER A 87 -2.69 -13.75 -3.88
C SER A 87 -3.56 -14.78 -3.11
N PRO A 88 -4.78 -15.08 -3.60
CA PRO A 88 -5.64 -16.12 -3.02
C PRO A 88 -5.00 -17.51 -2.94
N SER A 89 -4.03 -17.80 -3.82
CA SER A 89 -3.32 -19.09 -3.85
C SER A 89 -2.08 -19.12 -2.95
N GLN A 90 -1.69 -17.98 -2.38
CA GLN A 90 -0.47 -17.82 -1.59
C GLN A 90 -0.73 -17.73 -0.09
N ALA A 91 -1.93 -17.33 0.33
CA ALA A 91 -2.19 -16.94 1.71
C ALA A 91 -3.61 -17.33 2.19
N PRO A 92 -3.78 -17.61 3.49
CA PRO A 92 -5.09 -17.80 4.10
C PRO A 92 -5.88 -16.48 4.16
N ILE A 93 -7.18 -16.57 4.44
CA ILE A 93 -8.12 -15.44 4.47
C ILE A 93 -7.61 -14.31 5.36
N GLU A 94 -7.20 -14.63 6.58
CA GLU A 94 -6.77 -13.66 7.59
C GLU A 94 -5.53 -12.91 7.14
N THR A 95 -4.57 -13.60 6.51
CA THR A 95 -3.37 -12.96 5.94
C THR A 95 -3.73 -12.04 4.79
N ILE A 96 -4.66 -12.44 3.92
CA ILE A 96 -5.13 -11.58 2.81
C ILE A 96 -5.78 -10.31 3.37
N LEU A 97 -6.68 -10.43 4.35
CA LEU A 97 -7.30 -9.25 4.98
C LEU A 97 -6.26 -8.37 5.67
N LYS A 98 -5.32 -8.96 6.42
CA LYS A 98 -4.35 -8.19 7.18
C LYS A 98 -3.34 -7.44 6.29
N VAL A 99 -2.90 -8.07 5.20
CA VAL A 99 -1.92 -7.50 4.27
C VAL A 99 -2.60 -6.61 3.23
N ASP A 100 -3.50 -7.16 2.43
CA ASP A 100 -4.02 -6.49 1.24
C ASP A 100 -5.07 -5.43 1.55
N LEU A 101 -5.82 -5.59 2.66
CA LEU A 101 -6.88 -4.67 3.09
C LEU A 101 -6.39 -3.72 4.20
N TYR A 102 -6.07 -4.26 5.39
CA TYR A 102 -5.66 -3.44 6.53
C TYR A 102 -4.34 -2.71 6.25
N GLY A 103 -3.31 -3.44 5.79
CA GLY A 103 -2.01 -2.85 5.51
C GLY A 103 -2.05 -1.73 4.46
N THR A 104 -2.84 -1.92 3.40
CA THR A 104 -3.08 -0.87 2.40
C THR A 104 -3.77 0.35 2.98
N ALA A 105 -4.79 0.16 3.83
CA ALA A 105 -5.51 1.25 4.46
C ALA A 105 -4.60 2.06 5.42
N VAL A 106 -3.78 1.37 6.23
CA VAL A 106 -2.80 2.02 7.12
C VAL A 106 -1.73 2.77 6.32
N LEU A 107 -1.24 2.20 5.22
CA LEU A 107 -0.29 2.88 4.34
C LEU A 107 -0.87 4.20 3.79
N LEU A 108 -2.09 4.18 3.27
CA LEU A 108 -2.75 5.38 2.77
C LEU A 108 -2.91 6.45 3.87
N GLU A 109 -3.32 6.04 5.07
CA GLU A 109 -3.47 6.95 6.21
C GLU A 109 -2.13 7.55 6.66
N GLU A 110 -1.10 6.73 6.87
CA GLU A 110 0.19 7.17 7.40
C GLU A 110 1.02 7.95 6.37
N VAL A 111 0.99 7.55 5.10
CA VAL A 111 1.63 8.33 4.03
C VAL A 111 0.91 9.66 3.83
N GLY A 112 -0.43 9.68 3.91
CA GLY A 112 -1.22 10.91 3.85
C GLY A 112 -0.89 11.93 4.93
N LYS A 113 -0.30 11.51 6.05
CA LYS A 113 0.16 12.41 7.12
C LYS A 113 1.44 13.16 6.73
N VAL A 114 2.25 12.63 5.83
CA VAL A 114 3.62 13.12 5.57
C VAL A 114 3.93 13.42 4.09
N ILE A 115 3.03 13.05 3.18
CA ILE A 115 3.21 13.34 1.75
C ILE A 115 3.24 14.85 1.52
N LYS A 116 4.19 15.31 0.71
CA LYS A 116 4.37 16.74 0.43
C LYS A 116 3.34 17.27 -0.58
N GLU A 117 3.23 18.59 -0.65
CA GLU A 117 2.46 19.29 -1.69
C GLU A 117 2.91 18.88 -3.11
N GLY A 118 1.94 18.65 -3.99
CA GLY A 118 2.10 18.09 -5.33
C GLY A 118 2.43 16.60 -5.36
N GLY A 119 2.26 15.90 -4.24
CA GLY A 119 2.58 14.49 -4.10
C GLY A 119 1.51 13.54 -4.64
N THR A 120 1.91 12.36 -5.10
CA THR A 120 0.98 11.40 -5.74
C THR A 120 1.13 10.00 -5.18
N GLY A 121 0.00 9.30 -4.97
CA GLY A 121 -0.04 7.89 -4.58
C GLY A 121 -0.56 6.98 -5.69
N VAL A 122 0.01 5.79 -5.84
CA VAL A 122 -0.47 4.72 -6.73
C VAL A 122 -0.59 3.42 -5.93
N ILE A 123 -1.80 2.85 -5.88
CA ILE A 123 -2.08 1.59 -5.20
C ILE A 123 -2.40 0.50 -6.22
N ILE A 124 -1.65 -0.60 -6.19
CA ILE A 124 -1.90 -1.75 -7.04
C ILE A 124 -3.05 -2.57 -6.47
N SER A 125 -4.23 -2.35 -7.05
CA SER A 125 -5.43 -3.12 -6.75
C SER A 125 -5.59 -4.32 -7.71
N SER A 126 -6.82 -4.71 -8.04
CA SER A 126 -7.13 -5.74 -9.03
C SER A 126 -8.55 -5.58 -9.57
N GLN A 127 -8.76 -5.97 -10.83
CA GLN A 127 -10.11 -6.13 -11.40
C GLN A 127 -10.99 -7.09 -10.59
N SER A 128 -10.39 -7.99 -9.78
CA SER A 128 -11.12 -8.92 -8.92
C SER A 128 -12.10 -8.20 -7.98
N GLY A 129 -11.77 -7.00 -7.48
CA GLY A 129 -12.67 -6.19 -6.65
C GLY A 129 -13.94 -5.70 -7.38
N HIS A 130 -13.99 -5.80 -8.71
CA HIS A 130 -15.17 -5.52 -9.53
C HIS A 130 -15.92 -6.78 -9.95
N ARG A 131 -15.36 -7.98 -9.71
CA ARG A 131 -15.92 -9.27 -10.11
C ARG A 131 -16.71 -9.97 -9.01
N MET A 132 -16.80 -9.34 -7.83
CA MET A 132 -17.67 -9.79 -6.74
C MET A 132 -19.05 -9.15 -6.85
N GLU A 133 -19.99 -9.68 -6.07
CA GLU A 133 -21.30 -9.04 -5.89
C GLU A 133 -21.14 -7.63 -5.33
N GLN A 134 -22.01 -6.71 -5.77
CA GLN A 134 -21.97 -5.33 -5.29
C GLN A 134 -22.41 -5.28 -3.82
N LEU A 135 -21.54 -4.75 -2.95
CA LEU A 135 -21.77 -4.68 -1.50
C LEU A 135 -22.81 -3.61 -1.09
N GLY A 136 -23.22 -2.75 -2.01
CA GLY A 136 -24.11 -1.62 -1.73
C GLY A 136 -23.39 -0.42 -1.08
N ALA A 137 -24.10 0.70 -0.98
CA ALA A 137 -23.52 1.99 -0.56
C ALA A 137 -23.04 1.98 0.89
N VAL A 138 -23.77 1.34 1.81
CA VAL A 138 -23.46 1.32 3.24
C VAL A 138 -22.15 0.60 3.52
N ILE A 139 -21.97 -0.60 2.97
CA ILE A 139 -20.73 -1.37 3.16
C ILE A 139 -19.56 -0.67 2.45
N ASP A 140 -19.78 -0.14 1.24
CA ASP A 140 -18.76 0.63 0.54
C ASP A 140 -18.28 1.85 1.35
N GLU A 141 -19.20 2.55 2.01
CA GLU A 141 -18.90 3.67 2.90
C GLU A 141 -18.10 3.21 4.12
N GLN A 142 -18.51 2.13 4.79
CA GLN A 142 -17.76 1.54 5.91
C GLN A 142 -16.34 1.16 5.50
N LEU A 143 -16.16 0.47 4.37
CA LEU A 143 -14.84 0.11 3.86
C LEU A 143 -13.97 1.35 3.59
N ALA A 144 -14.58 2.45 3.15
CA ALA A 144 -13.88 3.70 2.86
C ALA A 144 -13.46 4.46 4.13
N THR A 145 -14.34 4.58 5.12
CA THR A 145 -14.25 5.62 6.16
C THR A 145 -14.01 5.10 7.58
N THR A 146 -14.25 3.81 7.87
CA THR A 146 -14.03 3.26 9.21
C THR A 146 -12.58 3.52 9.67
N PRO A 147 -12.32 3.89 10.94
CA PRO A 147 -10.95 3.99 11.44
C PRO A 147 -10.19 2.70 11.17
N THR A 148 -8.95 2.79 10.68
CA THR A 148 -8.18 1.60 10.25
C THR A 148 -8.01 0.54 11.35
N GLU A 149 -8.00 0.92 12.63
CA GLU A 149 -7.91 -0.01 13.77
C GLU A 149 -9.21 -0.76 14.04
N GLU A 150 -10.34 -0.23 13.60
CA GLU A 150 -11.68 -0.85 13.70
C GLU A 150 -12.08 -1.54 12.38
N LEU A 151 -11.26 -1.40 11.33
CA LEU A 151 -11.62 -1.82 9.98
C LEU A 151 -11.84 -3.33 9.88
N LEU A 152 -10.99 -4.14 10.53
CA LEU A 152 -11.13 -5.60 10.53
C LEU A 152 -12.27 -6.09 11.42
N ASP A 153 -12.89 -5.22 12.23
CA ASP A 153 -14.04 -5.55 13.07
C ASP A 153 -15.38 -5.43 12.32
N LEU A 154 -15.36 -4.93 11.08
CA LEU A 154 -16.56 -4.86 10.24
C LEU A 154 -17.15 -6.25 10.01
N GLU A 155 -18.47 -6.35 10.12
CA GLU A 155 -19.22 -7.62 9.97
C GLU A 155 -18.89 -8.33 8.65
N VAL A 156 -18.82 -7.59 7.54
CA VAL A 156 -18.50 -8.13 6.20
C VAL A 156 -17.09 -8.73 6.09
N LEU A 157 -16.18 -8.39 7.01
CA LEU A 157 -14.80 -8.86 7.03
C LEU A 157 -14.56 -9.96 8.07
N GLN A 158 -15.57 -10.35 8.84
CA GLN A 158 -15.46 -11.50 9.74
C GLN A 158 -15.31 -12.79 8.95
N VAL A 159 -14.45 -13.70 9.41
CA VAL A 159 -14.04 -14.90 8.65
C VAL A 159 -15.23 -15.80 8.33
N GLU A 160 -16.20 -15.91 9.22
CA GLU A 160 -17.46 -16.64 9.03
C GLU A 160 -18.32 -16.12 7.87
N ASN A 161 -18.16 -14.84 7.50
CA ASN A 161 -18.85 -14.20 6.38
C ASN A 161 -18.05 -14.26 5.08
N ILE A 162 -16.87 -14.87 5.10
CA ILE A 162 -15.97 -14.98 3.95
C ILE A 162 -15.95 -16.41 3.41
N LYS A 163 -16.45 -16.58 2.19
CA LYS A 163 -16.61 -17.88 1.51
C LYS A 163 -15.30 -18.63 1.29
N ASP A 164 -14.27 -17.93 0.81
CA ASP A 164 -12.98 -18.50 0.44
C ASP A 164 -11.89 -17.40 0.32
N THR A 165 -10.65 -17.80 0.00
CA THR A 165 -9.52 -16.87 -0.16
C THR A 165 -9.69 -15.93 -1.35
N LEU A 166 -10.45 -16.31 -2.39
CA LEU A 166 -10.74 -15.42 -3.51
C LEU A 166 -11.70 -14.31 -3.06
N HIS A 167 -12.74 -14.65 -2.30
CA HIS A 167 -13.68 -13.67 -1.74
C HIS A 167 -12.97 -12.68 -0.81
N ALA A 168 -12.08 -13.15 0.06
CA ALA A 168 -11.24 -12.28 0.91
C ALA A 168 -10.42 -11.30 0.08
N TYR A 169 -9.79 -11.79 -1.01
CA TYR A 169 -9.00 -10.97 -1.91
C TYR A 169 -9.86 -9.95 -2.66
N GLN A 170 -11.06 -10.34 -3.11
CA GLN A 170 -11.99 -9.41 -3.77
C GLN A 170 -12.42 -8.29 -2.83
N LEU A 171 -12.77 -8.62 -1.58
CA LEU A 171 -13.08 -7.66 -0.53
C LEU A 171 -11.91 -6.70 -0.28
N ALA A 172 -10.69 -7.22 -0.17
CA ALA A 172 -9.48 -6.41 -0.02
C ALA A 172 -9.31 -5.42 -1.18
N LYS A 173 -9.40 -5.89 -2.42
CA LYS A 173 -9.23 -5.03 -3.59
C LYS A 173 -10.39 -4.04 -3.77
N ARG A 174 -11.62 -4.37 -3.34
CA ARG A 174 -12.74 -3.44 -3.24
C ARG A 174 -12.47 -2.35 -2.21
N CYS A 175 -12.03 -2.73 -1.01
CA CYS A 175 -11.66 -1.80 0.05
C CYS A 175 -10.57 -0.82 -0.40
N ASN A 176 -9.53 -1.32 -1.10
CA ASN A 176 -8.46 -0.46 -1.62
C ASN A 176 -8.97 0.65 -2.54
N VAL A 177 -9.91 0.34 -3.44
CA VAL A 177 -10.54 1.36 -4.30
C VAL A 177 -11.27 2.41 -3.47
N LYS A 178 -12.03 1.98 -2.47
CA LYS A 178 -12.82 2.86 -1.61
C LYS A 178 -11.97 3.73 -0.70
N ARG A 179 -10.89 3.16 -0.14
CA ARG A 179 -9.89 3.90 0.64
C ARG A 179 -9.15 4.92 -0.19
N VAL A 180 -8.77 4.61 -1.43
CA VAL A 180 -8.15 5.59 -2.33
C VAL A 180 -9.11 6.76 -2.60
N MET A 181 -10.40 6.50 -2.85
CA MET A 181 -11.38 7.57 -3.06
C MET A 181 -11.50 8.49 -1.85
N TYR A 182 -11.53 7.92 -0.64
CA TYR A 182 -11.62 8.67 0.61
C TYR A 182 -10.33 9.45 0.89
N GLU A 183 -9.19 8.77 0.89
CA GLU A 183 -7.90 9.38 1.24
C GLU A 183 -7.42 10.41 0.21
N ALA A 184 -7.81 10.28 -1.06
CA ALA A 184 -7.55 11.32 -2.06
C ALA A 184 -8.13 12.68 -1.66
N CYS A 185 -9.26 12.72 -0.95
CA CYS A 185 -9.82 13.98 -0.43
C CYS A 185 -8.92 14.55 0.68
N ASN A 186 -8.53 13.72 1.64
CA ASN A 186 -7.65 14.12 2.76
C ASN A 186 -6.27 14.58 2.29
N TRP A 187 -5.73 13.91 1.26
CA TRP A 187 -4.46 14.25 0.64
C TRP A 187 -4.58 15.58 -0.13
N GLY A 188 -5.68 15.75 -0.87
CA GLY A 188 -5.97 16.98 -1.62
C GLY A 188 -6.12 18.22 -0.74
N GLU A 189 -6.66 18.10 0.47
CA GLU A 189 -6.70 19.20 1.46
C GLU A 189 -5.29 19.71 1.86
N LYS A 190 -4.27 18.87 1.69
CA LYS A 190 -2.85 19.20 1.93
C LYS A 190 -2.10 19.59 0.66
N GLY A 191 -2.80 19.66 -0.47
CA GLY A 191 -2.24 20.01 -1.76
C GLY A 191 -1.46 18.89 -2.45
N ALA A 192 -1.63 17.63 -2.02
CA ALA A 192 -1.12 16.47 -2.74
C ALA A 192 -2.06 16.10 -3.92
#